data_AF-A0A453SP98-F1
#
_entry.id   AF-A0A453SP98-F1
#
_cell.length_a   1.000
_cell.length_b   1.000
_cell.length_c   1.000
_cell.angle_alpha   90.00
_cell.angle_beta   90.00
_cell.angle_gamma   90.00
#
_symmetry.space_group_name_H-M   'P 1'
#
loop_
_entity.id
_entity.type
_entity.pdbx_description
1 polymer ?
#
loop_
_entity_poly.entity_id
_entity_poly.type
_entity_poly.pdbx_seq_one_letter_code
_entity_poly.pdbx_strand_id
1 'polypeptide(L)'
;WDSIYAEYIMAAGYPHRSIVWQIAEDYSNCETLLRLPGYCPMPAFRDVTDVPLVVRGLRKSRSEVRKDLGIAESTKVVIFNFGGQPAGWKLKQEWLPDGWICLVCGASDSQEVPPNFIKLEKDTYTPDVMAASDCMLGKIGYGTASEALAYKLPFVFVRRDYFNEEPFLRNLLEHHQSSIEMIRRDFLAGHWKPYLLRALTLQPSYDGPTNGG
;
A
#
# COMPACT_ATOMS: atom_id res chain seq x y z
N TRP A 1 -2.94 6.05 18.41
CA TRP A 1 -4.38 6.33 18.22
C TRP A 1 -4.79 7.71 18.72
N ASP A 2 -4.22 8.22 19.82
CA ASP A 2 -4.41 9.59 20.31
C ASP A 2 -4.25 10.65 19.20
N SER A 3 -3.12 10.66 18.49
CA SER A 3 -2.83 11.64 17.44
C SER A 3 -3.70 11.44 16.17
N ILE A 4 -4.11 10.20 15.90
CA ILE A 4 -5.04 9.89 14.81
C ILE A 4 -6.44 10.43 15.13
N TYR A 5 -6.93 10.20 16.35
CA TYR A 5 -8.28 10.63 16.73
C TYR A 5 -8.37 12.12 17.10
N ALA A 6 -7.25 12.77 17.44
CA ALA A 6 -7.20 14.20 17.71
C ALA A 6 -7.75 15.06 16.56
N GLU A 7 -7.49 14.70 15.30
CA GLU A 7 -8.03 15.44 14.14
C GLU A 7 -9.55 15.25 13.98
N TYR A 8 -10.08 14.09 14.37
CA TYR A 8 -11.53 13.85 14.32
C TYR A 8 -12.27 14.61 15.42
N ILE A 9 -11.64 14.85 16.57
CA ILE A 9 -12.24 15.67 17.64
C ILE A 9 -12.54 17.09 17.15
N MET A 10 -11.63 17.67 16.34
CA MET A 10 -11.83 19.01 15.78
C MET A 10 -13.09 19.08 14.91
N ALA A 11 -13.49 17.95 14.29
CA ALA A 11 -14.70 17.85 13.46
C ALA A 11 -15.94 17.35 14.23
N ALA A 12 -15.79 16.47 15.22
CA ALA A 12 -16.89 15.78 15.91
C ALA A 12 -17.33 16.44 17.23
N GLY A 13 -16.57 17.42 17.74
CA GLY A 13 -16.94 18.20 18.92
C GLY A 13 -16.41 17.65 20.26
N TYR A 14 -16.64 18.43 21.33
CA TYR A 14 -16.11 18.22 22.68
C TYR A 14 -16.39 16.85 23.36
N PRO A 15 -17.50 16.11 23.12
CA PRO A 15 -17.82 14.89 23.87
C PRO A 15 -16.78 13.78 23.74
N HIS A 16 -15.96 13.79 22.69
CA HIS A 16 -14.96 12.76 22.41
C HIS A 16 -13.53 13.14 22.82
N ARG A 17 -13.33 14.27 23.53
CA ARG A 17 -12.01 14.65 24.02
C ARG A 17 -11.47 13.71 25.10
N SER A 18 -12.34 13.26 25.99
CA SER A 18 -11.95 12.38 27.11
C SER A 18 -11.32 11.07 26.62
N ILE A 19 -11.84 10.47 25.53
CA ILE A 19 -11.29 9.22 25.02
C ILE A 19 -9.88 9.40 24.42
N VAL A 20 -9.60 10.53 23.75
CA VAL A 20 -8.25 10.79 23.22
C VAL A 20 -7.26 11.07 24.33
N TRP A 21 -7.68 11.79 25.37
CA TRP A 21 -6.85 11.98 26.56
C TRP A 21 -6.58 10.67 27.28
N GLN A 22 -7.58 9.80 27.41
CA GLN A 22 -7.39 8.47 28.00
C GLN A 22 -6.38 7.66 27.19
N ILE A 23 -6.49 7.63 25.85
CA ILE A 23 -5.54 6.91 25.02
C ILE A 23 -4.11 7.48 25.18
N ALA A 24 -3.96 8.80 25.23
CA ALA A 24 -2.66 9.43 25.45
C ALA A 24 -2.08 9.12 26.84
N GLU A 25 -2.92 9.11 27.87
CA GLU A 25 -2.53 8.71 29.23
C GLU A 25 -2.09 7.25 29.26
N ASP A 26 -2.87 6.34 28.66
CA ASP A 26 -2.56 4.91 28.58
C ASP A 26 -1.22 4.69 27.87
N TYR A 27 -0.96 5.38 26.76
CA TYR A 27 0.33 5.34 26.06
C TYR A 27 1.49 5.90 26.87
N SER A 28 1.25 6.91 27.71
CA SER A 28 2.29 7.49 28.56
C SER A 28 2.77 6.54 29.67
N ASN A 29 1.98 5.50 29.96
CA ASN A 29 2.34 4.43 30.89
C ASN A 29 3.11 3.29 30.21
N CYS A 30 3.26 3.30 28.88
CA CYS A 30 4.12 2.34 28.19
C CYS A 30 5.59 2.61 28.52
N GLU A 31 6.36 1.54 28.78
CA GLU A 31 7.80 1.64 29.04
C GLU A 31 8.58 2.10 27.81
N THR A 32 8.28 1.53 26.64
CA THR A 32 8.94 1.88 25.38
C THR A 32 7.99 1.73 24.19
N LEU A 33 8.21 2.55 23.16
CA LEU A 33 7.55 2.45 21.86
C LEU A 33 8.55 1.92 20.82
N LEU A 34 8.20 0.83 20.13
CA LEU A 34 8.86 0.44 18.90
C LEU A 34 8.24 1.20 17.72
N ARG A 35 8.97 2.16 17.18
CA ARG A 35 8.45 3.07 16.15
C ARG A 35 8.94 2.68 14.76
N LEU A 36 7.99 2.62 13.84
CA LEU A 36 8.21 2.16 12.47
C LEU A 36 8.53 3.35 11.55
N PRO A 37 9.32 3.16 10.47
CA PRO A 37 9.57 4.20 9.48
C PRO A 37 8.26 4.75 8.88
N GLY A 38 8.21 6.05 8.58
CA GLY A 38 6.98 6.71 8.11
C GLY A 38 5.96 6.95 9.22
N TYR A 39 6.41 7.04 10.48
CA TYR A 39 5.58 7.34 11.64
C TYR A 39 4.95 8.75 11.58
N CYS A 40 3.74 8.86 12.10
CA CYS A 40 3.15 10.13 12.51
C CYS A 40 3.67 10.55 13.91
N PRO A 41 3.50 11.83 14.33
CA PRO A 41 3.85 12.26 15.68
C PRO A 41 3.20 11.38 16.75
N MET A 42 3.99 10.98 17.74
CA MET A 42 3.59 10.10 18.84
C MET A 42 4.03 10.69 20.20
N PRO A 43 3.55 11.90 20.56
CA PRO A 43 4.08 12.66 21.70
C PRO A 43 3.75 12.06 23.07
N ALA A 44 2.80 11.13 23.15
CA ALA A 44 2.43 10.47 24.39
C ALA A 44 3.52 9.51 24.92
N PHE A 45 4.39 9.01 24.04
CA PHE A 45 5.44 8.06 24.39
C PHE A 45 6.71 8.80 24.80
N ARG A 46 7.32 8.38 25.92
CA ARG A 46 8.52 9.03 26.49
C ARG A 46 9.81 8.41 25.99
N ASP A 47 9.84 7.10 25.85
CA ASP A 47 10.96 6.33 25.32
C ASP A 47 10.58 5.70 23.99
N VAL A 48 11.43 5.89 22.99
CA VAL A 48 11.14 5.50 21.60
C VAL A 48 12.38 4.84 21.00
N THR A 49 12.19 3.60 20.58
CA THR A 49 13.18 2.85 19.81
C THR A 49 12.70 2.77 18.36
N ASP A 50 13.41 3.42 17.45
CA ASP A 50 13.17 3.25 16.02
C ASP A 50 13.62 1.85 15.58
N VAL A 51 12.73 1.12 14.91
CA VAL A 51 13.00 -0.23 14.41
C VAL A 51 12.95 -0.28 12.88
N PRO A 52 13.53 -1.31 12.25
CA PRO A 52 13.51 -1.47 10.79
C PRO A 52 12.09 -1.56 10.19
N LEU A 53 12.00 -1.52 8.86
CA LEU A 53 10.72 -1.80 8.19
C LEU A 53 10.24 -3.20 8.57
N VAL A 54 8.94 -3.28 8.88
CA VAL A 54 8.28 -4.56 9.15
C VAL A 54 7.61 -5.03 7.87
N VAL A 55 8.07 -6.18 7.38
CA VAL A 55 7.72 -6.69 6.05
C VAL A 55 7.48 -8.19 6.13
N ARG A 56 6.54 -8.73 5.36
CA ARG A 56 6.41 -10.18 5.27
C ARG A 56 7.53 -10.74 4.37
N GLY A 57 8.09 -11.91 4.69
CA GLY A 57 9.10 -12.54 3.83
C GLY A 57 8.46 -13.16 2.58
N LEU A 58 9.18 -13.17 1.46
CA LEU A 58 8.75 -13.89 0.26
C LEU A 58 8.80 -15.41 0.48
N ARG A 59 7.79 -16.13 -0.02
CA ARG A 59 7.71 -17.59 0.00
C ARG A 59 8.05 -18.20 -1.36
N LYS A 60 7.84 -17.45 -2.44
CA LYS A 60 8.15 -17.84 -3.82
C LYS A 60 8.91 -16.75 -4.54
N SER A 61 9.77 -17.15 -5.48
CA SER A 61 10.42 -16.23 -6.39
C SER A 61 9.44 -15.68 -7.45
N ARG A 62 9.80 -14.56 -8.06
CA ARG A 62 9.06 -13.95 -9.19
C ARG A 62 8.75 -14.97 -10.29
N SER A 63 9.72 -15.80 -10.66
CA SER A 63 9.57 -16.74 -11.77
C SER A 63 8.61 -17.89 -11.43
N GLU A 64 8.65 -18.39 -10.19
CA GLU A 64 7.70 -19.40 -9.72
C GLU A 64 6.27 -18.86 -9.72
N VAL A 65 6.06 -17.66 -9.19
CA VAL A 65 4.73 -17.02 -9.19
C VAL A 65 4.21 -16.79 -10.61
N ARG A 66 5.05 -16.28 -11.51
CA ARG A 66 4.67 -16.04 -12.91
C ARG A 66 4.35 -17.33 -13.65
N LYS A 67 5.12 -18.39 -13.42
CA LYS A 67 4.85 -19.71 -13.98
C LYS A 67 3.52 -20.27 -13.50
N ASP A 68 3.23 -20.19 -12.20
CA ASP A 68 1.97 -20.67 -11.60
C ASP A 68 0.76 -19.92 -12.17
N LEU A 69 0.93 -18.62 -12.51
CA LEU A 69 -0.10 -17.78 -13.10
C LEU A 69 -0.14 -17.85 -14.64
N GLY A 70 0.76 -18.60 -15.30
CA GLY A 70 0.84 -18.68 -16.76
C GLY A 70 1.29 -17.38 -17.44
N ILE A 71 2.04 -16.52 -16.74
CA ILE A 71 2.49 -15.21 -17.22
C ILE A 71 3.91 -15.32 -17.77
N ALA A 72 4.13 -14.85 -19.00
CA ALA A 72 5.46 -14.81 -19.60
C ALA A 72 6.35 -13.77 -18.90
N GLU A 73 7.66 -14.03 -18.82
CA GLU A 73 8.60 -13.12 -18.14
C GLU A 73 8.70 -11.73 -18.78
N SER A 74 8.49 -11.64 -20.09
CA SER A 74 8.47 -10.37 -20.83
C SER A 74 7.21 -9.55 -20.59
N THR A 75 6.15 -10.16 -20.06
CA THR A 75 4.85 -9.49 -19.85
C THR A 75 4.95 -8.53 -18.67
N LYS A 76 4.40 -7.32 -18.86
CA LYS A 76 4.29 -6.32 -17.80
C LYS A 76 3.07 -6.58 -16.93
N VAL A 77 3.29 -6.59 -15.63
CA VAL A 77 2.29 -6.96 -14.63
C VAL A 77 2.07 -5.81 -13.66
N VAL A 78 0.82 -5.41 -13.47
CA VAL A 78 0.41 -4.54 -12.37
C VAL A 78 -0.40 -5.33 -11.36
N ILE A 79 -0.11 -5.18 -10.06
CA ILE A 79 -0.98 -5.71 -9.00
C ILE A 79 -1.96 -4.62 -8.55
N PHE A 80 -3.25 -4.93 -8.60
CA PHE A 80 -4.34 -4.08 -8.12
C PHE A 80 -4.76 -4.51 -6.72
N ASN A 81 -4.36 -3.74 -5.70
CA ASN A 81 -4.56 -4.10 -4.30
C ASN A 81 -5.28 -2.99 -3.52
N PHE A 82 -6.59 -3.17 -3.35
CA PHE A 82 -7.46 -2.23 -2.60
C PHE A 82 -7.99 -2.82 -1.28
N GLY A 83 -7.37 -3.90 -0.78
CA GLY A 83 -7.51 -4.36 0.62
C GLY A 83 -8.87 -4.95 1.01
N GLY A 84 -9.40 -5.91 0.23
CA GLY A 84 -10.56 -6.72 0.61
C GLY A 84 -11.90 -5.99 0.72
N GLN A 85 -11.93 -4.67 0.50
CA GLN A 85 -13.19 -3.93 0.41
C GLN A 85 -13.87 -4.23 -0.93
N PRO A 86 -15.09 -4.81 -0.94
CA PRO A 86 -15.83 -5.05 -2.16
C PRO A 86 -16.22 -3.69 -2.73
N ALA A 87 -15.53 -3.28 -3.77
CA ALA A 87 -15.67 -1.93 -4.29
C ALA A 87 -16.37 -1.87 -5.66
N GLY A 88 -16.97 -2.99 -6.10
CA GLY A 88 -17.85 -3.02 -7.27
C GLY A 88 -17.23 -2.40 -8.52
N TRP A 89 -15.91 -2.51 -8.67
CA TRP A 89 -15.17 -1.84 -9.73
C TRP A 89 -15.55 -2.44 -11.09
N LYS A 90 -16.03 -1.60 -12.00
CA LYS A 90 -16.21 -1.96 -13.41
C LYS A 90 -14.91 -1.72 -14.16
N LEU A 91 -13.93 -2.60 -13.92
CA LEU A 91 -12.63 -2.57 -14.60
C LEU A 91 -12.84 -2.76 -16.11
N LYS A 92 -12.03 -2.07 -16.91
CA LYS A 92 -12.09 -2.20 -18.37
C LYS A 92 -10.71 -2.47 -18.94
N GLN A 93 -10.68 -3.22 -20.04
CA GLN A 93 -9.44 -3.66 -20.68
C GLN A 93 -8.56 -2.48 -21.09
N GLU A 94 -9.16 -1.41 -21.58
CA GLU A 94 -8.49 -0.22 -22.09
C GLU A 94 -7.81 0.64 -21.01
N TRP A 95 -7.97 0.32 -19.72
CA TRP A 95 -7.32 1.05 -18.63
C TRP A 95 -5.83 0.70 -18.51
N LEU A 96 -5.42 -0.49 -18.98
CA LEU A 96 -4.03 -0.92 -18.98
C LEU A 96 -3.34 -0.56 -20.31
N PRO A 97 -2.01 -0.34 -20.31
CA PRO A 97 -1.25 -0.29 -21.54
C PRO A 97 -1.32 -1.63 -22.30
N ASP A 98 -1.09 -1.57 -23.61
CA ASP A 98 -1.28 -2.74 -24.46
C ASP A 98 -0.28 -3.85 -24.09
N GLY A 99 -0.78 -5.09 -24.01
CA GLY A 99 0.01 -6.27 -23.62
C GLY A 99 0.25 -6.43 -22.11
N TRP A 100 -0.26 -5.54 -21.27
CA TRP A 100 -0.15 -5.67 -19.81
C TRP A 100 -1.22 -6.58 -19.22
N ILE A 101 -0.87 -7.21 -18.10
CA ILE A 101 -1.78 -7.99 -17.26
C ILE A 101 -1.95 -7.30 -15.90
N CYS A 102 -3.18 -7.29 -15.38
CA CYS A 102 -3.48 -6.83 -14.04
C CYS A 102 -3.89 -7.99 -13.12
N LEU A 103 -3.24 -8.11 -11.97
CA LEU A 103 -3.57 -9.09 -10.93
C LEU A 103 -4.48 -8.45 -9.90
N VAL A 104 -5.72 -8.91 -9.78
CA VAL A 104 -6.74 -8.30 -8.93
C VAL A 104 -6.81 -9.02 -7.59
N CYS A 105 -6.38 -8.36 -6.52
CA CYS A 105 -6.47 -8.88 -5.16
C CYS A 105 -7.87 -8.71 -4.57
N GLY A 106 -8.41 -9.76 -3.96
CA GLY A 106 -9.65 -9.68 -3.18
C GLY A 106 -10.91 -9.40 -4.00
N ALA A 107 -10.90 -9.74 -5.30
CA ALA A 107 -12.11 -9.74 -6.10
C ALA A 107 -13.12 -10.76 -5.52
N SER A 108 -14.41 -10.44 -5.55
CA SER A 108 -15.43 -11.44 -5.19
C SER A 108 -15.55 -12.50 -6.27
N ASP A 109 -16.02 -13.70 -5.91
CA ASP A 109 -16.16 -14.81 -6.87
C ASP A 109 -17.10 -14.41 -8.02
N SER A 110 -18.13 -13.63 -7.70
CA SER A 110 -19.12 -13.05 -8.64
C SER A 110 -18.63 -11.86 -9.45
N GLN A 111 -17.45 -11.31 -9.16
CA GLN A 111 -16.92 -10.16 -9.90
C GLN A 111 -16.38 -10.63 -11.25
N GLU A 112 -16.95 -10.13 -12.34
CA GLU A 112 -16.37 -10.27 -13.66
C GLU A 112 -15.20 -9.29 -13.83
N VAL A 113 -14.13 -9.76 -14.48
CA VAL A 113 -12.96 -8.95 -14.82
C VAL A 113 -12.65 -9.10 -16.31
N PRO A 114 -12.09 -8.07 -16.97
CA PRO A 114 -11.75 -8.16 -18.39
C PRO A 114 -10.65 -9.20 -18.68
N PRO A 115 -10.43 -9.60 -19.95
CA PRO A 115 -9.50 -10.68 -20.32
C PRO A 115 -8.03 -10.45 -19.91
N ASN A 116 -7.59 -9.19 -19.83
CA ASN A 116 -6.25 -8.81 -19.37
C ASN A 116 -6.16 -8.60 -17.84
N PHE A 117 -7.17 -9.04 -17.10
CA PHE A 117 -7.20 -9.02 -15.64
C PHE A 117 -7.35 -10.45 -15.12
N ILE A 118 -6.51 -10.84 -14.17
CA ILE A 118 -6.54 -12.16 -13.53
C ILE A 118 -6.99 -11.95 -12.09
N LYS A 119 -8.07 -12.63 -11.70
CA LYS A 119 -8.50 -12.69 -10.30
C LYS A 119 -7.54 -13.59 -9.55
N LEU A 120 -6.99 -13.10 -8.44
CA LEU A 120 -6.20 -13.91 -7.54
C LEU A 120 -7.14 -14.63 -6.54
N GLU A 121 -6.80 -15.86 -6.21
CA GLU A 121 -7.50 -16.63 -5.18
C GLU A 121 -7.43 -15.91 -3.82
N LYS A 122 -8.44 -16.10 -2.97
CA LYS A 122 -8.57 -15.39 -1.68
C LYS A 122 -7.41 -15.65 -0.72
N ASP A 123 -6.79 -16.82 -0.80
CA ASP A 123 -5.66 -17.26 0.02
C ASP A 123 -4.28 -16.97 -0.62
N THR A 124 -4.28 -16.31 -1.79
CA THR A 124 -3.05 -15.91 -2.48
C THR A 124 -2.16 -15.07 -1.57
N TYR A 125 -0.91 -15.50 -1.42
CA TYR A 125 0.06 -14.76 -0.61
C TYR A 125 0.52 -13.49 -1.34
N THR A 126 -0.11 -12.36 -0.98
CA THR A 126 0.10 -11.05 -1.65
C THR A 126 1.57 -10.63 -1.79
N PRO A 127 2.46 -10.83 -0.80
CA PRO A 127 3.89 -10.49 -0.94
C PRO A 127 4.56 -11.10 -2.17
N ASP A 128 4.32 -12.38 -2.45
CA ASP A 128 4.91 -13.08 -3.60
C ASP A 128 4.43 -12.46 -4.91
N VAL A 129 3.15 -12.13 -4.99
CA VAL A 129 2.54 -11.52 -6.18
C VAL A 129 3.00 -10.08 -6.38
N MET A 130 3.20 -9.33 -5.29
CA MET A 130 3.81 -8.00 -5.34
C MET A 130 5.22 -8.07 -5.93
N ALA A 131 6.07 -8.95 -5.40
CA ALA A 131 7.44 -9.14 -5.92
C ALA A 131 7.47 -9.69 -7.38
N ALA A 132 6.40 -10.39 -7.80
CA ALA A 132 6.26 -10.87 -9.17
C ALA A 132 5.70 -9.82 -10.17
N SER A 133 5.32 -8.64 -9.68
CA SER A 133 4.76 -7.54 -10.48
C SER A 133 5.81 -6.52 -10.89
N ASP A 134 5.54 -5.73 -11.93
CA ASP A 134 6.38 -4.62 -12.37
C ASP A 134 6.02 -3.29 -11.69
N CYS A 135 4.76 -3.14 -11.27
CA CYS A 135 4.31 -2.05 -10.41
C CYS A 135 3.05 -2.43 -9.63
N MET A 136 2.68 -1.60 -8.67
CA MET A 136 1.48 -1.74 -7.85
C MET A 136 0.53 -0.57 -8.04
N LEU A 137 -0.77 -0.84 -8.07
CA LEU A 137 -1.84 0.14 -7.99
C LEU A 137 -2.69 -0.15 -6.76
N GLY A 138 -2.80 0.78 -5.82
CA GLY A 138 -3.49 0.50 -4.55
C GLY A 138 -3.74 1.71 -3.67
N LYS A 139 -4.25 1.43 -2.46
CA LYS A 139 -4.36 2.44 -1.39
C LYS A 139 -3.06 2.50 -0.60
N ILE A 140 -2.69 3.71 -0.20
CA ILE A 140 -1.58 3.92 0.72
C ILE A 140 -1.96 3.47 2.13
N GLY A 141 -1.09 2.68 2.74
CA GLY A 141 -1.19 2.16 4.11
C GLY A 141 0.13 1.49 4.48
N TYR A 142 0.45 1.42 5.78
CA TYR A 142 1.80 1.04 6.21
C TYR A 142 2.27 -0.30 5.64
N GLY A 143 1.47 -1.37 5.77
CA GLY A 143 1.86 -2.69 5.26
C GLY A 143 2.11 -2.74 3.75
N THR A 144 1.30 -2.02 2.96
CA THR A 144 1.51 -1.91 1.51
C THR A 144 2.75 -1.09 1.19
N ALA A 145 2.96 0.03 1.87
CA ALA A 145 4.10 0.91 1.66
C ALA A 145 5.42 0.24 2.06
N SER A 146 5.46 -0.45 3.19
CA SER A 146 6.66 -1.17 3.66
C SER A 146 7.05 -2.30 2.71
N GLU A 147 6.07 -3.07 2.21
CA GLU A 147 6.30 -4.12 1.22
C GLU A 147 6.73 -3.58 -0.14
N ALA A 148 6.08 -2.53 -0.63
CA ALA A 148 6.47 -1.89 -1.88
C ALA A 148 7.93 -1.37 -1.83
N LEU A 149 8.32 -0.74 -0.72
CA LEU A 149 9.70 -0.30 -0.49
C LEU A 149 10.68 -1.48 -0.46
N ALA A 150 10.40 -2.48 0.38
CA ALA A 150 11.27 -3.63 0.57
C ALA A 150 11.49 -4.43 -0.72
N TYR A 151 10.46 -4.59 -1.54
CA TYR A 151 10.55 -5.30 -2.83
C TYR A 151 10.98 -4.40 -3.98
N LYS A 152 11.27 -3.12 -3.71
CA LYS A 152 11.60 -2.11 -4.73
C LYS A 152 10.56 -2.06 -5.85
N LEU A 153 9.28 -2.21 -5.48
CA LEU A 153 8.15 -2.23 -6.39
C LEU A 153 7.59 -0.81 -6.54
N PRO A 154 7.63 -0.21 -7.74
CA PRO A 154 7.02 1.09 -8.00
C PRO A 154 5.54 1.10 -7.61
N PHE A 155 5.13 2.06 -6.79
CA PHE A 155 3.80 2.12 -6.20
C PHE A 155 3.00 3.33 -6.70
N VAL A 156 1.97 3.07 -7.50
CA VAL A 156 0.96 4.05 -7.87
C VAL A 156 -0.15 4.02 -6.83
N PHE A 157 -0.28 5.07 -6.03
CA PHE A 157 -1.27 5.11 -4.96
C PHE A 157 -2.41 6.09 -5.25
N VAL A 158 -3.60 5.77 -4.74
CA VAL A 158 -4.75 6.68 -4.70
C VAL A 158 -4.94 7.16 -3.27
N ARG A 159 -5.07 8.48 -3.10
CA ARG A 159 -5.28 9.11 -1.79
C ARG A 159 -6.55 8.61 -1.09
N ARG A 160 -6.51 8.59 0.23
CA ARG A 160 -7.64 8.26 1.09
C ARG A 160 -8.00 9.48 1.93
N ASP A 161 -9.27 9.88 1.86
CA ASP A 161 -9.79 10.91 2.75
C ASP A 161 -9.73 10.42 4.21
N TYR A 162 -9.37 11.32 5.13
CA TYR A 162 -9.29 11.04 6.57
C TYR A 162 -8.33 9.89 6.91
N PHE A 163 -7.12 9.92 6.35
CA PHE A 163 -6.03 9.01 6.70
C PHE A 163 -4.81 9.80 7.18
N ASN A 164 -4.73 10.06 8.48
CA ASN A 164 -3.76 10.98 9.07
C ASN A 164 -2.31 10.50 8.96
N GLU A 165 -2.10 9.21 8.77
CA GLU A 165 -0.77 8.63 8.53
C GLU A 165 -0.30 8.84 7.08
N GLU A 166 -1.21 9.17 6.15
CA GLU A 166 -0.90 9.34 4.72
C GLU A 166 0.30 10.25 4.44
N PRO A 167 0.40 11.47 5.04
CA PRO A 167 1.50 12.38 4.71
C PRO A 167 2.87 11.81 5.08
N PHE A 168 2.95 11.04 6.16
CA PHE A 168 4.20 10.46 6.66
C PHE A 168 4.63 9.26 5.81
N LEU A 169 3.69 8.39 5.47
CA LEU A 169 3.95 7.27 4.54
C LEU A 169 4.30 7.77 3.15
N ARG A 170 3.64 8.83 2.68
CA ARG A 170 3.95 9.47 1.41
C ARG A 170 5.37 10.02 1.41
N ASN A 171 5.74 10.75 2.45
CA ASN A 171 7.09 11.30 2.57
C ASN A 171 8.14 10.20 2.55
N LEU A 172 7.90 9.08 3.25
CA LEU A 172 8.77 7.89 3.20
C LEU A 172 8.91 7.33 1.78
N LEU A 173 7.79 7.17 1.05
CA LEU A 173 7.81 6.65 -0.32
C LEU A 173 8.49 7.62 -1.31
N GLU A 174 8.24 8.93 -1.17
CA GLU A 174 8.85 9.98 -1.98
C GLU A 174 10.37 10.04 -1.76
N HIS A 175 10.81 9.94 -0.50
CA HIS A 175 12.23 9.92 -0.15
C HIS A 175 12.99 8.79 -0.85
N HIS A 176 12.36 7.62 -0.97
CA HIS A 176 12.93 6.45 -1.67
C HIS A 176 12.55 6.36 -3.16
N GLN A 177 12.00 7.43 -3.73
CA GLN A 177 11.63 7.53 -5.16
C GLN A 177 10.76 6.36 -5.64
N SER A 178 9.90 5.83 -4.75
CA SER A 178 9.21 4.56 -4.98
C SER A 178 7.74 4.71 -5.35
N SER A 179 7.21 5.93 -5.43
CA SER A 179 5.77 6.11 -5.63
C SER A 179 5.35 7.27 -6.54
N ILE A 180 4.13 7.17 -7.04
CA ILE A 180 3.43 8.20 -7.81
C ILE A 180 2.00 8.30 -7.28
N GLU A 181 1.55 9.52 -6.98
CA GLU A 181 0.14 9.76 -6.68
C GLU A 181 -0.70 9.75 -7.96
N MET A 182 -1.75 8.93 -7.98
CA MET A 182 -2.84 9.03 -8.96
C MET A 182 -4.04 9.71 -8.32
N ILE A 183 -4.49 10.81 -8.91
CA ILE A 183 -5.69 11.50 -8.42
C ILE A 183 -6.94 10.63 -8.61
N ARG A 184 -7.88 10.72 -7.68
CA ARG A 184 -9.10 9.91 -7.66
C ARG A 184 -9.92 10.00 -8.95
N ARG A 185 -9.98 11.18 -9.57
CA ARG A 185 -10.68 11.39 -10.85
C ARG A 185 -10.12 10.49 -11.96
N ASP A 186 -8.81 10.46 -12.11
CA ASP A 186 -8.13 9.69 -13.16
C ASP A 186 -8.23 8.19 -12.87
N PHE A 187 -8.17 7.80 -11.59
CA PHE A 187 -8.44 6.43 -11.17
C PHE A 187 -9.84 5.97 -11.59
N LEU A 188 -10.88 6.75 -11.28
CA LEU A 188 -12.27 6.40 -11.59
C LEU A 188 -12.59 6.45 -13.09
N ALA A 189 -11.94 7.34 -13.83
CA ALA A 189 -12.07 7.44 -15.28
C ALA A 189 -11.27 6.36 -16.04
N GLY A 190 -10.38 5.62 -15.36
CA GLY A 190 -9.53 4.61 -16.00
C GLY A 190 -8.33 5.17 -16.75
N HIS A 191 -7.91 6.41 -16.45
CA HIS A 191 -6.74 7.05 -17.03
C HIS A 191 -5.43 6.53 -16.39
N TRP A 192 -5.28 5.20 -16.26
CA TRP A 192 -4.17 4.61 -15.50
C TRP A 192 -2.88 4.56 -16.33
N LYS A 193 -2.96 4.38 -17.65
CA LYS A 193 -1.81 4.19 -18.55
C LYS A 193 -0.64 5.17 -18.28
N PRO A 194 -0.86 6.50 -18.20
CA PRO A 194 0.26 7.44 -18.00
C PRO A 194 0.98 7.22 -16.67
N TYR A 195 0.24 6.90 -15.61
CA TYR A 195 0.81 6.64 -14.28
C TYR A 195 1.58 5.32 -14.23
N LEU A 196 1.04 4.27 -14.85
CA LEU A 196 1.70 2.96 -14.92
C LEU A 196 3.00 3.00 -15.73
N LEU A 197 2.98 3.68 -16.88
CA LEU A 197 4.19 3.87 -17.70
C LEU A 197 5.25 4.69 -16.96
N ARG A 198 4.84 5.75 -16.25
CA ARG A 198 5.73 6.55 -15.41
C ARG A 198 6.27 5.75 -14.21
N ALA A 199 5.49 4.84 -13.63
CA ALA A 199 5.94 4.00 -12.53
C ALA A 199 7.15 3.14 -12.93
N LEU A 200 7.21 2.66 -14.18
CA LEU A 200 8.35 1.89 -14.68
C LEU A 200 9.64 2.71 -14.85
N THR A 201 9.57 4.04 -14.81
CA THR A 201 10.75 4.90 -14.87
C THR A 201 11.29 5.25 -13.49
N LEU A 202 10.59 4.85 -12.42
CA LEU A 202 11.07 5.04 -11.05
C LEU A 202 12.28 4.16 -10.76
N GLN A 203 13.10 4.60 -9.82
CA GLN A 203 14.25 3.86 -9.31
C GLN A 203 14.12 3.73 -7.79
N PRO A 204 13.24 2.83 -7.29
CA PRO A 204 13.07 2.64 -5.86
C PRO A 204 14.40 2.30 -5.18
N SER A 205 14.79 3.10 -4.20
CA SER A 205 16.15 3.11 -3.66
C SER A 205 16.29 2.56 -2.24
N TYR A 206 15.24 1.95 -1.68
CA TYR A 206 15.29 1.43 -0.32
C TYR A 206 16.37 0.35 -0.15
N ASP A 207 17.31 0.61 0.74
CA ASP A 207 18.45 -0.24 1.10
C ASP A 207 18.59 -0.45 2.62
N GLY A 208 17.62 0.06 3.38
CA GLY A 208 17.57 -0.08 4.83
C GLY A 208 17.25 -1.52 5.28
N PRO A 209 17.46 -1.81 6.57
CA PRO A 209 17.14 -3.12 7.12
C PRO A 209 15.62 -3.38 7.10
N THR A 210 15.26 -4.66 7.01
CA THR A 210 13.89 -5.16 7.23
C THR A 210 13.93 -6.17 8.37
N ASN A 211 12.87 -6.27 9.18
CA ASN A 211 12.72 -7.20 10.33
C ASN A 211 14.04 -7.66 10.99
N GLY A 212 14.59 -6.88 11.91
CA GLY A 212 15.60 -7.36 12.88
C GLY A 212 16.83 -8.08 12.30
N GLY A 213 17.31 -7.66 11.12
CA GLY A 213 18.62 -8.03 10.57
C GLY A 213 19.73 -7.11 11.07
#